data_AF-A0A7V8ADW2-F1
#
_entry.id   AF-A0A7V8ADW2-F1
#
_cell.length_a   1.000
_cell.length_b   1.000
_cell.length_c   1.000
_cell.angle_alpha   90.00
_cell.angle_beta   90.00
_cell.angle_gamma   90.00
#
_symmetry.space_group_name_H-M   'P 1'
#
loop_
_entity.id
_entity.type
_entity.pdbx_description
1 polymer ?
#
loop_
_entity_poly.entity_id
_entity_poly.type
_entity_poly.pdbx_seq_one_letter_code
_entity_poly.pdbx_strand_id
1 'polypeptide(L)'
;MNRALETFLTSLRLGLTSFGGPIAHLGYFERAYVREKAWLTHEEYSQTVALCQLLPGPASSQVNFLIGLRRAGWAGGLLSWAGFTLPSALALYAFAVLAPATHGPLLGAALHGLKLVAVAIVAHAVWGMAPKLCPDRARTGIALGALSALLLFGGAFMQIAVIVLGAAAGALLCRGAAPVSGAQTSPIRPGTAWTAGTLALLLLALLPLLAAAKPGGLTAIADVFYRAGALVFGGGHVVLPLLRDALVPAGLLTDDAFLAGYGVAQAVPGPLFTLSAYLGAAAAPQGAAP
;
A
#
# COMPACT_ATOMS: atom_id res chain seq x y z
N MET A 1 -13.75 -26.83 11.56
CA MET A 1 -13.83 -25.46 11.00
C MET A 1 -13.37 -25.49 9.55
N ASN A 2 -14.11 -24.88 8.61
CA ASN A 2 -13.69 -24.83 7.20
C ASN A 2 -12.34 -24.06 7.09
N ARG A 3 -11.41 -24.54 6.26
CA ARG A 3 -10.11 -23.90 6.02
C ARG A 3 -10.26 -22.42 5.63
N ALA A 4 -11.29 -22.08 4.86
CA ALA A 4 -11.59 -20.70 4.45
C ALA A 4 -11.97 -19.80 5.65
N LEU A 5 -12.83 -20.30 6.55
CA LEU A 5 -13.25 -19.58 7.75
C LEU A 5 -12.10 -19.41 8.74
N GLU A 6 -11.26 -20.43 8.92
CA GLU A 6 -10.08 -20.31 9.77
C GLU A 6 -9.09 -19.28 9.22
N THR A 7 -8.93 -19.23 7.89
CA THR A 7 -8.11 -18.22 7.21
C THR A 7 -8.64 -16.82 7.52
N PHE A 8 -9.95 -16.61 7.34
CA PHE A 8 -10.63 -15.35 7.67
C PHE A 8 -10.39 -14.93 9.11
N LEU A 9 -10.69 -15.79 10.09
CA LEU A 9 -10.59 -15.44 11.51
C LEU A 9 -9.14 -15.16 11.94
N THR A 10 -8.19 -15.92 11.42
CA THR A 10 -6.77 -15.68 11.71
C THR A 10 -6.32 -14.35 11.12
N SER A 11 -6.72 -14.05 9.88
CA SER A 11 -6.39 -12.80 9.22
C SER A 11 -7.12 -11.59 9.83
N LEU A 12 -8.36 -11.78 10.31
CA LEU A 12 -9.13 -10.79 11.05
C LEU A 12 -8.43 -10.40 12.34
N ARG A 13 -7.97 -11.38 13.12
CA ARG A 13 -7.16 -11.12 14.32
C ARG A 13 -5.91 -10.32 13.98
N LEU A 14 -5.23 -10.66 12.89
CA LEU A 14 -4.05 -9.92 12.44
C LEU A 14 -4.40 -8.49 12.00
N GLY A 15 -5.51 -8.28 11.29
CA GLY A 15 -6.02 -6.95 10.92
C GLY A 15 -6.35 -6.07 12.13
N LEU A 16 -6.76 -6.68 13.25
CA LEU A 16 -7.06 -5.98 14.51
C LEU A 16 -5.84 -5.79 15.43
N THR A 17 -4.69 -6.39 15.14
CA THR A 17 -3.54 -6.41 16.08
C THR A 17 -2.19 -6.04 15.47
N SER A 18 -2.07 -5.96 14.14
CA SER A 18 -0.79 -5.68 13.48
C SER A 18 -0.55 -4.18 13.39
N PHE A 19 0.32 -3.66 14.25
CA PHE A 19 0.79 -2.26 14.20
C PHE A 19 2.21 -2.18 13.62
N GLY A 20 2.64 -0.97 13.23
CA GLY A 20 4.04 -0.73 12.84
C GLY A 20 4.35 -0.90 11.34
N GLY A 21 3.33 -1.03 10.49
CA GLY A 21 3.48 -1.00 9.04
C GLY A 21 4.01 -2.29 8.41
N PRO A 22 4.35 -2.28 7.10
CA PRO A 22 4.55 -3.50 6.31
C PRO A 22 5.57 -4.47 6.88
N ILE A 23 6.72 -4.00 7.38
CA ILE A 23 7.77 -4.87 7.94
C ILE A 23 7.27 -5.56 9.21
N ALA A 24 6.60 -4.83 10.10
CA ALA A 24 6.02 -5.40 11.30
C ALA A 24 4.94 -6.43 10.95
N HIS A 25 4.05 -6.12 10.00
CA HIS A 25 3.01 -7.04 9.53
C HIS A 25 3.60 -8.38 9.05
N LEU A 26 4.70 -8.35 8.30
CA LEU A 26 5.39 -9.56 7.90
C LEU A 26 5.90 -10.36 9.12
N GLY A 27 6.46 -9.70 10.13
CA GLY A 27 6.81 -10.36 11.39
C GLY A 27 5.60 -10.99 12.11
N TYR A 28 4.46 -10.31 12.15
CA TYR A 28 3.21 -10.86 12.70
C TYR A 28 2.73 -12.08 11.91
N PHE A 29 2.82 -12.03 10.58
CA PHE A 29 2.41 -13.13 9.68
C PHE A 29 3.33 -14.33 9.79
N GLU A 30 4.64 -14.14 9.91
CA GLU A 30 5.58 -15.23 10.16
C GLU A 30 5.20 -15.97 11.45
N ARG A 31 5.03 -15.22 12.55
CA ARG A 31 4.64 -15.81 13.83
C ARG A 31 3.32 -16.56 13.72
N ALA A 32 2.31 -15.93 13.14
CA ALA A 32 0.97 -16.51 13.06
C ALA A 32 0.91 -17.70 12.10
N TYR A 33 1.39 -17.56 10.87
CA TYR A 33 1.22 -18.55 9.80
C TYR A 33 2.30 -19.63 9.77
N VAL A 34 3.53 -19.34 10.21
CA VAL A 34 4.62 -20.33 10.27
C VAL A 34 4.66 -20.95 11.65
N ARG A 35 4.87 -20.16 12.71
CA ARG A 35 5.19 -20.69 14.04
C ARG A 35 3.97 -21.21 14.81
N GLU A 36 2.88 -20.45 14.86
CA GLU A 36 1.69 -20.82 15.64
C GLU A 36 0.80 -21.82 14.89
N LYS A 37 0.61 -21.57 13.59
CA LYS A 37 -0.33 -22.33 12.78
C LYS A 37 0.29 -23.41 11.90
N ALA A 38 1.59 -23.36 11.63
CA ALA A 38 2.30 -24.29 10.75
C ALA A 38 1.63 -24.47 9.37
N TRP A 39 1.13 -23.37 8.78
CA TRP A 39 0.52 -23.38 7.44
C TRP A 39 1.56 -23.32 6.34
N LEU A 40 2.73 -22.75 6.62
CA LEU A 40 3.88 -22.66 5.73
C LEU A 40 5.15 -22.97 6.53
N THR A 41 6.18 -23.45 5.84
CA THR A 41 7.56 -23.48 6.32
C THR A 41 8.19 -22.08 6.27
N HIS A 42 9.32 -21.89 6.96
CA HIS A 42 10.07 -20.63 6.92
C HIS A 42 10.56 -20.30 5.50
N GLU A 43 10.96 -21.32 4.73
CA GLU A 43 11.40 -21.20 3.34
C GLU A 43 10.23 -20.76 2.45
N GLU A 44 9.07 -21.41 2.58
CA GLU A 44 7.88 -21.05 1.81
C GLU A 44 7.40 -19.64 2.11
N TYR A 45 7.43 -19.24 3.38
CA TYR A 45 7.09 -17.89 3.82
C TYR A 45 8.07 -16.86 3.25
N SER A 46 9.37 -17.10 3.37
CA SER A 46 10.41 -16.19 2.87
C SER A 46 10.32 -15.98 1.36
N GLN A 47 10.06 -17.05 0.60
CA GLN A 47 9.84 -16.98 -0.85
C GLN A 47 8.53 -16.26 -1.21
N THR A 48 7.46 -16.45 -0.43
CA THR A 48 6.20 -15.72 -0.59
C THR A 48 6.42 -14.22 -0.38
N VAL A 49 7.15 -13.85 0.67
CA VAL A 49 7.53 -12.46 0.95
C VAL A 49 8.37 -11.88 -0.18
N ALA A 50 9.39 -12.61 -0.65
CA ALA A 50 10.24 -12.18 -1.75
C ALA A 50 9.42 -11.92 -3.02
N LEU A 51 8.53 -12.85 -3.40
CA LEU A 51 7.65 -12.69 -4.57
C LEU A 51 6.78 -11.44 -4.47
N CYS A 52 6.11 -11.24 -3.33
CA CYS A 52 5.24 -10.07 -3.13
C CYS A 52 6.01 -8.74 -3.02
N GLN A 53 7.31 -8.78 -2.74
CA GLN A 53 8.17 -7.59 -2.75
C GLN A 53 8.68 -7.22 -4.15
N LEU A 54 8.65 -8.17 -5.10
CA LEU A 54 8.98 -7.92 -6.50
C LEU A 54 7.82 -7.27 -7.27
N LEU A 55 6.59 -7.49 -6.82
CA LEU A 55 5.39 -6.97 -7.46
C LEU A 55 5.04 -5.56 -6.94
N PRO A 56 4.44 -4.69 -7.78
CA PRO A 56 3.88 -3.45 -7.30
C PRO A 56 2.69 -3.71 -6.36
N GLY A 57 2.54 -2.87 -5.34
CA GLY A 57 1.43 -2.87 -4.40
C GLY A 57 1.83 -3.08 -2.93
N PRO A 58 0.84 -3.22 -2.04
CA PRO A 58 1.07 -3.45 -0.61
C PRO A 58 1.60 -4.86 -0.32
N ALA A 59 2.91 -4.98 -0.09
CA ALA A 59 3.57 -6.26 0.17
C ALA A 59 2.87 -7.10 1.26
N SER A 60 2.50 -6.51 2.41
CA SER A 60 1.80 -7.27 3.47
C SER A 60 0.44 -7.79 3.01
N SER A 61 -0.38 -6.97 2.35
CA SER A 61 -1.69 -7.41 1.89
C SER A 61 -1.59 -8.47 0.79
N GLN A 62 -0.59 -8.37 -0.08
CA GLN A 62 -0.30 -9.39 -1.09
C GLN A 62 0.14 -10.72 -0.48
N VAL A 63 1.07 -10.70 0.49
CA VAL A 63 1.51 -11.91 1.21
C VAL A 63 0.32 -12.58 1.90
N ASN A 64 -0.50 -11.79 2.59
CA ASN A 64 -1.68 -12.28 3.28
C ASN A 64 -2.72 -12.89 2.33
N PHE A 65 -2.96 -12.26 1.16
CA PHE A 65 -3.83 -12.78 0.11
C PHE A 65 -3.28 -14.08 -0.47
N LEU A 66 -1.98 -14.14 -0.79
CA LEU A 66 -1.35 -15.32 -1.40
C LEU A 66 -1.31 -16.52 -0.45
N ILE A 67 -1.08 -16.29 0.85
CA ILE A 67 -1.20 -17.33 1.89
C ILE A 67 -2.62 -17.87 1.94
N GLY A 68 -3.64 -17.00 1.93
CA GLY A 68 -5.04 -17.41 1.89
C GLY A 68 -5.38 -18.19 0.62
N LEU A 69 -4.89 -17.73 -0.54
CA LEU A 69 -5.09 -18.36 -1.84
C LEU A 69 -4.55 -19.78 -1.87
N ARG A 70 -3.36 -20.00 -1.31
CA ARG A 70 -2.74 -21.35 -1.20
C ARG A 70 -3.50 -22.27 -0.25
N ARG A 71 -4.04 -21.71 0.83
CA ARG A 71 -4.71 -22.49 1.89
C ARG A 71 -6.11 -22.97 1.49
N ALA A 72 -6.89 -22.11 0.85
CA ALA A 72 -8.31 -22.34 0.61
C ALA A 72 -8.79 -21.81 -0.76
N GLY A 73 -7.90 -21.71 -1.74
CA GLY A 73 -8.21 -21.21 -3.08
C GLY A 73 -8.64 -19.73 -3.05
N TRP A 74 -9.32 -19.28 -4.11
CA TRP A 74 -9.73 -17.88 -4.25
C TRP A 74 -10.56 -17.36 -3.07
N ALA A 75 -11.43 -18.20 -2.52
CA ALA A 75 -12.19 -17.86 -1.31
C ALA A 75 -11.24 -17.57 -0.13
N GLY A 76 -10.22 -18.41 0.07
CA GLY A 76 -9.20 -18.18 1.09
C GLY A 76 -8.43 -16.89 0.87
N GLY A 77 -8.04 -16.58 -0.36
CA GLY A 77 -7.32 -15.33 -0.69
C GLY A 77 -8.16 -14.10 -0.38
N LEU A 78 -9.39 -14.06 -0.88
CA LEU A 78 -10.33 -12.96 -0.67
C LEU A 78 -10.68 -12.77 0.81
N LEU A 79 -10.96 -13.86 1.52
CA LEU A 79 -11.28 -13.82 2.95
C LEU A 79 -10.07 -13.41 3.81
N SER A 80 -8.87 -13.89 3.47
CA SER A 80 -7.65 -13.43 4.13
C SER A 80 -7.47 -11.93 3.95
N TRP A 81 -7.52 -11.44 2.71
CA TRP A 81 -7.42 -10.02 2.41
C TRP A 81 -8.49 -9.19 3.13
N ALA A 82 -9.74 -9.65 3.11
CA ALA A 82 -10.85 -8.99 3.79
C ALA A 82 -10.64 -8.93 5.31
N GLY A 83 -10.26 -10.04 5.95
CA GLY A 83 -9.99 -10.09 7.38
C GLY A 83 -8.88 -9.11 7.80
N PHE A 84 -7.78 -9.05 7.03
CA PHE A 84 -6.67 -8.16 7.35
C PHE A 84 -6.97 -6.67 7.05
N THR A 85 -7.76 -6.40 6.01
CA THR A 85 -7.91 -5.03 5.45
C THR A 85 -9.18 -4.34 5.91
N LEU A 86 -10.32 -5.04 5.99
CA LEU A 86 -11.60 -4.39 6.30
C LEU A 86 -11.66 -3.72 7.68
N PRO A 87 -11.08 -4.25 8.78
CA PRO A 87 -11.20 -3.61 10.08
C PRO A 87 -10.68 -2.17 10.08
N SER A 88 -9.49 -1.93 9.51
CA SER A 88 -8.94 -0.57 9.41
C SER A 88 -9.63 0.28 8.36
N ALA A 89 -10.03 -0.31 7.22
CA ALA A 89 -10.79 0.42 6.21
C ALA A 89 -12.12 0.95 6.77
N LEU A 90 -12.84 0.13 7.54
CA LEU A 90 -14.08 0.52 8.20
C LEU A 90 -13.84 1.57 9.28
N ALA A 91 -12.79 1.43 10.10
CA ALA A 91 -12.43 2.43 11.11
C ALA A 91 -12.09 3.79 10.48
N LEU A 92 -11.32 3.79 9.39
CA LEU A 92 -10.92 5.00 8.67
C LEU A 92 -12.08 5.64 7.90
N TYR A 93 -12.94 4.82 7.29
CA TYR A 93 -14.18 5.30 6.69
C TYR A 93 -15.11 5.94 7.73
N ALA A 94 -15.31 5.27 8.87
CA ALA A 94 -16.12 5.80 9.97
C ALA A 94 -15.55 7.14 10.47
N PHE A 95 -14.22 7.25 10.61
CA PHE A 95 -13.57 8.51 10.96
C PHE A 95 -13.84 9.61 9.91
N ALA A 96 -13.76 9.30 8.62
CA ALA A 96 -14.03 10.26 7.55
C ALA A 96 -15.45 10.84 7.61
N VAL A 97 -16.44 10.01 7.92
CA VAL A 97 -17.86 10.40 7.94
C VAL A 97 -18.25 11.07 9.26
N LEU A 98 -17.73 10.59 10.40
CA LEU A 98 -18.16 11.04 11.72
C LEU A 98 -17.38 12.25 12.23
N ALA A 99 -16.09 12.37 11.93
CA ALA A 99 -15.26 13.47 12.44
C ALA A 99 -15.74 14.86 12.00
N PRO A 100 -16.18 15.10 10.75
CA PRO A 100 -16.68 16.41 10.33
C PRO A 100 -17.95 16.85 11.07
N ALA A 101 -18.78 15.90 11.53
CA ALA A 101 -20.01 16.18 12.28
C ALA A 101 -19.75 16.55 13.75
N THR A 102 -18.51 16.37 14.22
CA THR A 102 -18.09 16.76 15.56
C THR A 102 -17.36 18.10 15.51
N HIS A 103 -17.80 19.08 16.30
CA HIS A 103 -17.13 20.39 16.39
C HIS A 103 -16.65 20.62 17.83
N GLY A 104 -15.41 21.11 17.98
CA GLY A 104 -14.87 21.49 19.28
C GLY A 104 -13.37 21.76 19.28
N PRO A 105 -12.86 22.58 20.22
CA PRO A 105 -11.43 22.94 20.31
C PRO A 105 -10.53 21.72 20.52
N LEU A 106 -11.03 20.67 21.18
CA LEU A 106 -10.33 19.40 21.37
C LEU A 106 -10.06 18.68 20.04
N LEU A 107 -11.02 18.70 19.10
CA LEU A 107 -10.85 18.08 17.79
C LEU A 107 -9.82 18.85 16.96
N GLY A 108 -9.88 20.18 16.97
CA GLY A 108 -8.88 21.02 16.30
C GLY A 108 -7.46 20.75 16.82
N ALA A 109 -7.29 20.67 18.14
CA ALA A 109 -6.02 20.32 18.77
C ALA A 109 -5.57 18.89 18.44
N ALA A 110 -6.50 17.92 18.43
CA ALA A 110 -6.22 16.53 18.06
C ALA A 110 -5.78 16.41 16.60
N LEU A 111 -6.48 17.06 15.66
CA LEU A 111 -6.10 17.11 14.25
C LEU A 111 -4.74 17.78 14.05
N HIS A 112 -4.43 18.85 14.79
CA HIS A 112 -3.11 19.48 14.75
C HIS A 112 -2.00 18.55 15.27
N GLY A 113 -2.22 17.90 16.42
CA GLY A 113 -1.30 16.90 16.95
C GLY A 113 -1.07 15.75 15.96
N LEU A 114 -2.12 15.34 15.25
CA LEU A 114 -2.07 14.31 14.23
C LEU A 114 -1.20 14.70 13.02
N LYS A 115 -1.19 15.99 12.62
CA LYS A 115 -0.28 16.52 11.59
C LYS A 115 1.19 16.43 12.03
N LEU A 116 1.49 16.75 13.29
CA LEU A 116 2.86 16.64 13.82
C LEU A 116 3.32 15.17 13.87
N VAL A 117 2.42 14.28 14.28
CA VAL A 117 2.65 12.82 14.26
C VAL A 117 2.89 12.33 12.83
N ALA A 118 2.12 12.80 11.84
CA ALA A 118 2.33 12.48 10.44
C ALA A 118 3.76 12.81 9.96
N VAL A 119 4.27 14.00 10.25
CA VAL A 119 5.65 14.40 9.90
C VAL A 119 6.67 13.48 10.57
N ALA A 120 6.53 13.23 11.87
CA ALA A 120 7.42 12.36 12.62
C ALA A 120 7.45 10.93 12.07
N ILE A 121 6.30 10.43 11.63
CA ILE A 121 6.17 9.10 11.06
C ILE A 121 6.79 9.02 9.67
N VAL A 122 6.57 10.02 8.79
CA VAL A 122 7.23 10.05 7.48
C VAL A 122 8.75 10.06 7.68
N ALA A 123 9.26 10.86 8.62
CA ALA A 123 10.68 10.88 8.97
C ALA A 123 11.17 9.51 9.47
N HIS A 124 10.43 8.87 10.36
CA HIS A 124 10.76 7.53 10.87
C HIS A 124 10.71 6.47 9.76
N ALA A 125 9.75 6.55 8.83
CA ALA A 125 9.66 5.64 7.69
C ALA A 125 10.89 5.77 6.78
N VAL A 126 11.29 7.00 6.44
CA VAL A 126 12.51 7.26 5.67
C VAL A 126 13.73 6.72 6.40
N TRP A 127 13.85 6.98 7.71
CA TRP A 127 14.97 6.51 8.54
C TRP A 127 15.05 4.97 8.60
N GLY A 128 13.92 4.28 8.74
CA GLY A 128 13.86 2.83 8.78
C GLY A 128 14.06 2.15 7.42
N MET A 129 13.72 2.83 6.32
CA MET A 129 13.91 2.35 4.94
C MET A 129 15.34 2.57 4.43
N ALA A 130 15.99 3.67 4.83
CA ALA A 130 17.32 4.05 4.39
C ALA A 130 18.36 2.91 4.48
N PRO A 131 18.58 2.21 5.62
CA PRO A 131 19.58 1.15 5.69
C PRO A 131 19.23 -0.09 4.86
N LYS A 132 17.95 -0.30 4.52
CA LYS A 132 17.48 -1.46 3.74
C LYS A 132 17.57 -1.22 2.24
N LEU A 133 17.19 -0.02 1.80
CA LEU A 133 17.15 0.35 0.38
C LEU A 133 18.49 0.92 -0.11
N CYS A 134 19.23 1.60 0.77
CA CYS A 134 20.53 2.20 0.48
C CYS A 134 21.63 1.65 1.42
N PRO A 135 21.89 0.32 1.42
CA PRO A 135 22.89 -0.29 2.31
C PRO A 135 24.34 0.07 1.96
N ASP A 136 24.60 0.53 0.75
CA ASP A 136 25.93 0.82 0.23
C ASP A 136 26.02 2.22 -0.37
N ARG A 137 27.26 2.73 -0.48
CA ARG A 137 27.54 4.09 -0.96
C ARG A 137 27.01 4.35 -2.38
N ALA A 138 26.97 3.33 -3.25
CA ALA A 138 26.47 3.49 -4.60
C ALA A 138 24.96 3.74 -4.60
N ARG A 139 24.20 2.92 -3.86
CA ARG A 139 22.74 3.09 -3.71
C ARG A 139 22.38 4.39 -2.99
N THR A 140 23.11 4.76 -1.95
CA THR A 140 22.92 6.06 -1.27
C THR A 140 23.20 7.22 -2.23
N GLY A 141 24.26 7.15 -3.05
CA GLY A 141 24.57 8.17 -4.05
C GLY A 141 23.47 8.32 -5.11
N ILE A 142 22.94 7.21 -5.62
CA ILE A 142 21.80 7.21 -6.55
C ILE A 142 20.58 7.87 -5.90
N ALA A 143 20.25 7.51 -4.65
CA ALA A 143 19.10 8.05 -3.93
C ALA A 143 19.24 9.56 -3.65
N LEU A 144 20.42 10.04 -3.24
CA LEU A 144 20.67 11.46 -3.01
C LEU A 144 20.67 12.27 -4.30
N GLY A 145 21.20 11.72 -5.40
CA GLY A 145 21.14 12.33 -6.72
C GLY A 145 19.70 12.46 -7.23
N ALA A 146 18.92 11.40 -7.10
CA ALA A 146 17.48 11.37 -7.39
C ALA A 146 16.71 12.43 -6.59
N LEU A 147 16.93 12.47 -5.27
CA LEU A 147 16.31 13.44 -4.37
C LEU A 147 16.65 14.88 -4.77
N SER A 148 17.93 15.16 -5.01
CA SER A 148 18.39 16.51 -5.37
C SER A 148 17.79 16.98 -6.70
N ALA A 149 17.74 16.11 -7.70
CA ALA A 149 17.16 16.43 -9.00
C ALA A 149 15.65 16.71 -8.91
N LEU A 150 14.92 15.92 -8.12
CA LEU A 150 13.49 16.14 -7.90
C LEU A 150 13.20 17.44 -7.15
N LEU A 151 14.03 17.80 -6.16
CA LEU A 151 13.88 19.05 -5.39
C LEU A 151 14.19 20.30 -6.22
N LEU A 152 15.14 20.22 -7.15
CA LEU A 152 15.57 21.37 -7.94
C LEU A 152 14.69 21.61 -9.18
N PHE A 153 14.31 20.54 -9.89
CA PHE A 153 13.65 20.66 -11.19
C PHE A 153 12.16 20.29 -11.16
N GLY A 154 11.76 19.36 -10.29
CA GLY A 154 10.38 18.88 -10.19
C GLY A 154 9.77 18.35 -11.51
N GLY A 155 8.47 18.02 -11.47
CA GLY A 155 7.69 17.68 -12.67
C GLY A 155 7.75 16.22 -13.13
N ALA A 156 6.75 15.82 -13.91
CA ALA A 156 6.54 14.43 -14.33
C ALA A 156 7.67 13.87 -15.21
N PHE A 157 8.24 14.70 -16.10
CA PHE A 157 9.39 14.29 -16.92
C PHE A 157 10.63 14.00 -16.07
N MET A 158 10.87 14.79 -15.02
CA MET A 158 12.00 14.57 -14.12
C MET A 158 11.81 13.29 -13.31
N GLN A 159 10.59 12.99 -12.86
CA GLN A 159 10.28 11.73 -12.18
C GLN A 159 10.63 10.51 -13.06
N ILE A 160 10.22 10.53 -14.32
CA ILE A 160 10.54 9.46 -15.29
C ILE A 160 12.04 9.39 -15.52
N ALA A 161 12.71 10.52 -15.74
CA ALA A 161 14.15 10.58 -15.95
C ALA A 161 14.94 10.01 -14.76
N VAL A 162 14.56 10.38 -13.52
CA VAL A 162 15.18 9.84 -12.30
C VAL A 162 14.99 8.34 -12.19
N ILE A 163 13.81 7.81 -12.52
CA ILE A 163 13.57 6.35 -12.51
C ILE A 163 14.48 5.64 -13.52
N VAL A 164 14.53 6.13 -14.76
CA VAL A 164 15.32 5.51 -15.84
C VAL A 164 16.82 5.58 -15.53
N LEU A 165 17.31 6.75 -15.11
CA LEU A 165 18.71 6.96 -14.75
C LEU A 165 19.10 6.16 -13.50
N GLY A 166 18.22 6.10 -12.50
CA GLY A 166 18.41 5.29 -11.30
C GLY A 166 18.47 3.80 -11.61
N ALA A 167 17.60 3.30 -12.50
CA ALA A 167 17.62 1.92 -12.97
C ALA A 167 18.91 1.59 -13.74
N ALA A 168 19.33 2.46 -14.67
CA ALA A 168 20.57 2.31 -15.40
C ALA A 168 21.80 2.33 -14.47
N ALA A 169 21.86 3.29 -13.55
CA ALA A 169 22.91 3.38 -12.55
C ALA A 169 22.93 2.15 -11.64
N GLY A 170 21.77 1.66 -11.21
CA GLY A 170 21.65 0.42 -10.43
C GLY A 170 22.17 -0.80 -11.20
N ALA A 171 21.84 -0.95 -12.48
CA ALA A 171 22.32 -2.06 -13.31
C ALA A 171 23.85 -2.05 -13.53
N LEU A 172 24.44 -0.85 -13.57
CA LEU A 172 25.89 -0.66 -13.75
C LEU A 172 26.66 -0.80 -12.43
N LEU A 173 26.16 -0.22 -11.35
CA LEU A 173 26.88 -0.04 -10.08
C LEU A 173 26.51 -1.08 -9.01
N CYS A 174 25.31 -1.67 -9.05
CA CYS A 174 24.79 -2.56 -8.01
C CYS A 174 24.78 -4.04 -8.45
N ARG A 175 25.90 -4.55 -8.95
CA ARG A 175 26.04 -5.95 -9.40
C ARG A 175 26.35 -6.86 -8.20
N GLY A 176 25.67 -8.01 -8.10
CA GLY A 176 25.93 -9.00 -7.05
C GLY A 176 24.73 -9.40 -6.17
N ALA A 177 23.49 -9.11 -6.58
CA ALA A 177 22.33 -9.68 -5.90
C ALA A 177 22.32 -11.20 -6.10
N ALA A 178 22.31 -11.95 -5.00
CA ALA A 178 22.20 -13.41 -5.07
C ALA A 178 20.88 -13.78 -5.76
N PRO A 179 20.89 -14.68 -6.75
CA PRO A 179 19.66 -15.18 -7.33
C PRO A 179 18.84 -15.86 -6.22
N VAL A 180 17.57 -15.47 -6.10
CA VAL A 180 16.64 -16.14 -5.20
C VAL A 180 16.32 -17.50 -5.82
N SER A 181 17.02 -18.53 -5.38
CA SER A 181 16.80 -19.92 -5.82
C SER A 181 15.60 -20.53 -5.10
N GLY A 182 14.68 -21.07 -5.89
CA GLY A 182 13.55 -21.86 -5.40
C GLY A 182 12.34 -21.77 -6.31
N ALA A 183 12.15 -22.77 -7.17
CA ALA A 183 10.92 -22.90 -7.95
C ALA A 183 9.78 -23.34 -7.02
N GLN A 184 8.89 -22.42 -6.66
CA GLN A 184 7.62 -22.80 -6.04
C GLN A 184 6.58 -23.11 -7.11
N THR A 185 5.80 -24.17 -6.90
CA THR A 185 4.66 -24.49 -7.77
C THR A 185 3.56 -23.44 -7.57
N SER A 186 3.19 -22.73 -8.64
CA SER A 186 2.09 -21.77 -8.59
C SER A 186 0.76 -22.50 -8.37
N PRO A 187 -0.08 -22.07 -7.40
CA PRO A 187 -1.43 -22.60 -7.26
C PRO A 187 -2.40 -22.08 -8.35
N ILE A 188 -1.95 -21.15 -9.20
CA ILE A 188 -2.76 -20.48 -10.21
C ILE A 188 -2.52 -21.12 -11.57
N ARG A 189 -3.60 -21.46 -12.28
CA ARG A 189 -3.54 -21.94 -13.67
C ARG A 189 -3.06 -20.83 -14.61
N PRO A 190 -2.23 -21.13 -15.62
CA PRO A 190 -1.72 -20.11 -16.55
C PRO A 190 -2.80 -19.23 -17.17
N GLY A 191 -3.94 -19.82 -17.56
CA GLY A 191 -5.06 -19.07 -18.13
C GLY A 191 -5.62 -18.00 -17.17
N THR A 192 -5.76 -18.32 -15.87
CA THR A 192 -6.25 -17.36 -14.87
C THR A 192 -5.24 -16.25 -14.60
N ALA A 193 -3.94 -16.56 -14.68
CA ALA A 193 -2.90 -15.55 -14.55
C ALA A 193 -2.95 -14.56 -15.72
N TRP A 194 -3.10 -15.05 -16.95
CA TRP A 194 -3.27 -14.19 -18.13
C TRP A 194 -4.53 -13.35 -18.06
N THR A 195 -5.68 -13.90 -17.67
CA THR A 195 -6.92 -13.11 -17.55
C THR A 195 -6.84 -12.04 -16.46
N ALA A 196 -6.24 -12.36 -15.30
CA ALA A 196 -6.05 -11.37 -14.24
C ALA A 196 -5.07 -10.27 -14.68
N GLY A 197 -3.98 -10.64 -15.36
CA GLY A 197 -3.01 -9.70 -15.89
C GLY A 197 -3.59 -8.78 -16.97
N THR A 198 -4.35 -9.33 -17.92
CA THR A 198 -5.00 -8.53 -18.96
C THR A 198 -6.06 -7.61 -18.39
N LEU A 199 -6.88 -8.09 -17.44
CA LEU A 199 -7.85 -7.24 -16.75
C LEU A 199 -7.15 -6.09 -16.00
N ALA A 200 -6.04 -6.38 -15.33
CA ALA A 200 -5.30 -5.36 -14.60
C ALA A 200 -4.74 -4.28 -15.53
N LEU A 201 -4.11 -4.70 -16.64
CA LEU A 201 -3.58 -3.77 -17.64
C LEU A 201 -4.69 -2.99 -18.35
N LEU A 202 -5.83 -3.64 -18.62
CA LEU A 202 -6.99 -3.00 -19.24
C LEU A 202 -7.58 -1.93 -18.32
N LEU A 203 -7.73 -2.21 -17.02
CA LEU A 203 -8.19 -1.20 -16.05
C LEU A 203 -7.20 -0.05 -15.92
N LEU A 204 -5.89 -0.33 -15.93
CA LEU A 204 -4.85 0.69 -15.88
C LEU A 204 -4.89 1.64 -17.09
N ALA A 205 -5.27 1.13 -18.27
CA ALA A 205 -5.39 1.92 -19.49
C ALA A 205 -6.76 2.60 -19.65
N LEU A 206 -7.84 1.95 -19.21
CA LEU A 206 -9.22 2.40 -19.44
C LEU A 206 -9.70 3.43 -18.40
N LEU A 207 -9.38 3.26 -17.12
CA LEU A 207 -9.81 4.18 -16.07
C LEU A 207 -9.39 5.65 -16.30
N PRO A 208 -8.18 5.96 -16.77
CA PRO A 208 -7.78 7.32 -17.09
C PRO A 208 -8.65 7.96 -18.18
N LEU A 209 -9.03 7.18 -19.20
CA LEU A 209 -9.87 7.64 -20.31
C LEU A 209 -11.30 7.92 -19.81
N LEU A 210 -11.82 7.05 -18.93
CA LEU A 210 -13.13 7.24 -18.31
C LEU A 210 -13.14 8.42 -17.31
N ALA A 211 -12.05 8.62 -16.58
CA ALA A 211 -11.88 9.75 -15.67
C ALA A 211 -11.84 11.09 -16.42
N ALA A 212 -11.16 11.14 -17.58
CA ALA A 212 -11.12 12.33 -18.43
C ALA A 212 -12.50 12.72 -18.97
N ALA A 213 -13.39 11.75 -19.22
CA ALA A 213 -14.75 12.01 -19.69
C ALA A 213 -15.69 12.58 -18.61
N LYS A 214 -15.43 12.30 -17.33
CA LYS A 214 -16.22 12.81 -16.18
C LYS A 214 -15.29 13.28 -15.05
N PRO A 215 -14.71 14.50 -15.17
CA PRO A 215 -13.87 15.06 -14.12
C PRO A 215 -14.60 15.17 -12.79
N GLY A 216 -13.95 14.81 -11.68
CA GLY A 216 -14.49 14.94 -10.33
C GLY A 216 -15.54 13.89 -9.90
N GLY A 217 -15.87 12.92 -10.76
CA GLY A 217 -16.76 11.81 -10.39
C GLY A 217 -16.04 10.63 -9.71
N LEU A 218 -16.81 9.62 -9.30
CA LEU A 218 -16.26 8.36 -8.74
C LEU A 218 -15.24 7.68 -9.67
N THR A 219 -15.34 7.88 -10.98
CA THR A 219 -14.39 7.36 -11.97
C THR A 219 -13.01 8.02 -11.86
N ALA A 220 -12.94 9.31 -11.54
CA ALA A 220 -11.68 10.01 -11.30
C ALA A 220 -11.01 9.50 -10.01
N ILE A 221 -11.81 9.34 -8.95
CA ILE A 221 -11.36 8.75 -7.68
C ILE A 221 -10.86 7.30 -7.90
N ALA A 222 -11.58 6.51 -8.69
CA ALA A 222 -11.20 5.15 -9.03
C ALA A 222 -9.88 5.08 -9.84
N ASP A 223 -9.67 5.96 -10.83
CA ASP A 223 -8.38 6.04 -11.57
C ASP A 223 -7.23 6.34 -10.62
N VAL A 224 -7.37 7.35 -9.76
CA VAL A 224 -6.33 7.74 -8.80
C VAL A 224 -5.93 6.57 -7.91
N PHE A 225 -6.90 5.91 -7.26
CA PHE A 225 -6.60 4.78 -6.37
C PHE A 225 -6.09 3.56 -7.11
N TYR A 226 -6.65 3.24 -8.28
CA TYR A 226 -6.23 2.09 -9.06
C TYR A 226 -4.78 2.24 -9.52
N ARG A 227 -4.45 3.41 -10.09
CA ARG A 227 -3.10 3.72 -10.58
C ARG A 227 -2.09 3.77 -9.43
N ALA A 228 -2.44 4.41 -8.32
CA ALA A 228 -1.59 4.46 -7.14
C ALA A 228 -1.32 3.04 -6.60
N GLY A 229 -2.34 2.17 -6.55
CA GLY A 229 -2.20 0.78 -6.11
C GLY A 229 -1.39 -0.09 -7.09
N ALA A 230 -1.56 0.12 -8.39
CA ALA A 230 -0.92 -0.66 -9.45
C ALA A 230 0.55 -0.30 -9.69
N LEU A 231 0.98 0.92 -9.33
CA LEU A 231 2.32 1.44 -9.66
C LEU A 231 3.24 1.64 -8.44
N VAL A 232 2.76 1.41 -7.23
CA VAL A 232 3.56 1.63 -6.02
C VAL A 232 4.54 0.47 -5.77
N PHE A 233 5.82 0.78 -5.64
CA PHE A 233 6.85 -0.16 -5.19
C PHE A 233 7.40 0.29 -3.84
N GLY A 234 7.72 -0.65 -2.94
CA GLY A 234 8.36 -0.32 -1.66
C GLY A 234 7.43 -0.04 -0.47
N GLY A 235 6.16 -0.42 -0.55
CA GLY A 235 5.23 -0.46 0.59
C GLY A 235 4.34 0.78 0.79
N GLY A 236 3.55 0.78 1.87
CA GLY A 236 2.47 1.76 2.11
C GLY A 236 2.87 3.22 2.22
N HIS A 237 4.13 3.55 2.50
CA HIS A 237 4.55 4.94 2.64
C HIS A 237 4.87 5.60 1.29
N VAL A 238 5.22 4.80 0.28
CA VAL A 238 5.53 5.31 -1.08
C VAL A 238 4.26 5.66 -1.84
N VAL A 239 3.11 5.10 -1.46
CA VAL A 239 1.82 5.47 -2.05
C VAL A 239 1.36 6.86 -1.62
N LEU A 240 1.86 7.34 -0.49
CA LEU A 240 1.33 8.54 0.16
C LEU A 240 1.60 9.81 -0.66
N PRO A 241 2.82 10.08 -1.18
CA PRO A 241 3.05 11.19 -2.08
C PRO A 241 2.23 11.08 -3.37
N LEU A 242 2.08 9.88 -3.94
CA LEU A 242 1.31 9.65 -5.16
C LEU A 242 -0.17 10.00 -4.97
N LEU A 243 -0.77 9.57 -3.84
CA LEU A 243 -2.15 9.91 -3.52
C LEU A 243 -2.33 11.40 -3.23
N ARG A 244 -1.37 12.02 -2.53
CA ARG A 244 -1.41 13.46 -2.25
C ARG A 244 -1.35 14.27 -3.55
N ASP A 245 -0.37 14.01 -4.41
CA ASP A 245 -0.19 14.72 -5.69
C ASP A 245 -1.36 14.52 -6.65
N ALA A 246 -2.07 13.40 -6.54
CA ALA A 246 -3.25 13.13 -7.35
C ALA A 246 -4.53 13.78 -6.80
N LEU A 247 -4.68 13.88 -5.48
CA LEU A 247 -5.94 14.32 -4.85
C LEU A 247 -5.94 15.80 -4.47
N VAL A 248 -4.82 16.33 -3.96
CA VAL A 248 -4.77 17.71 -3.43
C VAL A 248 -4.71 18.76 -4.54
N PRO A 249 -3.79 18.68 -5.52
CA PRO A 249 -3.77 19.62 -6.65
C PRO A 249 -5.04 19.59 -7.51
N ALA A 250 -5.73 18.45 -7.55
CA ALA A 250 -7.00 18.29 -8.26
C ALA A 250 -8.19 18.96 -7.55
N GLY A 251 -7.99 19.53 -6.35
CA GLY A 251 -9.03 20.17 -5.55
C GLY A 251 -10.02 19.19 -4.91
N LEU A 252 -9.75 17.89 -4.96
CA LEU A 252 -10.62 16.85 -4.37
C LEU A 252 -10.48 16.78 -2.84
N LEU A 253 -9.31 17.14 -2.32
CA LEU A 253 -8.98 17.11 -0.90
C LEU A 253 -8.06 18.28 -0.54
N THR A 254 -8.15 18.74 0.70
CA THR A 254 -7.16 19.69 1.25
C THR A 254 -5.96 18.93 1.83
N ASP A 255 -4.79 19.59 1.86
CA ASP A 255 -3.61 19.06 2.56
C ASP A 255 -3.92 18.70 4.03
N ASP A 256 -4.76 19.51 4.67
CA ASP A 256 -5.19 19.32 6.04
C ASP A 256 -6.00 18.03 6.23
N ALA A 257 -6.97 17.78 5.35
CA ALA A 257 -7.77 16.55 5.39
C ALA A 257 -6.89 15.32 5.09
N PHE A 258 -5.98 15.44 4.12
CA PHE A 258 -5.06 14.36 3.77
C PHE A 258 -4.16 13.96 4.97
N LEU A 259 -3.53 14.95 5.62
CA LEU A 259 -2.65 14.71 6.77
C LEU A 259 -3.41 14.18 7.99
N ALA A 260 -4.64 14.65 8.21
CA ALA A 260 -5.51 14.12 9.25
C ALA A 260 -5.81 12.63 9.03
N GLY A 261 -6.26 12.26 7.83
CA GLY A 261 -6.50 10.85 7.48
C GLY A 261 -5.25 9.99 7.67
N TYR A 262 -4.11 10.49 7.21
CA TYR A 262 -2.84 9.77 7.33
C TYR A 262 -2.45 9.51 8.78
N GLY A 263 -2.55 10.51 9.67
CA GLY A 263 -2.19 10.25 11.06
C GLY A 263 -3.18 9.32 11.77
N VAL A 264 -4.48 9.33 11.43
CA VAL A 264 -5.42 8.31 11.98
C VAL A 264 -5.03 6.92 11.48
N ALA A 265 -4.66 6.79 10.21
CA ALA A 265 -4.25 5.50 9.64
C ALA A 265 -3.04 4.89 10.38
N GLN A 266 -2.22 5.72 11.02
CA GLN A 266 -1.09 5.27 11.83
C GLN A 266 -1.47 4.83 13.26
N ALA A 267 -2.63 5.25 13.74
CA ALA A 267 -3.18 4.84 15.04
C ALA A 267 -4.05 3.58 14.96
N VAL A 268 -4.36 3.10 13.75
CA VAL A 268 -5.23 1.95 13.52
C VAL A 268 -4.38 0.74 13.09
N PRO A 269 -4.67 -0.49 13.60
CA PRO A 269 -3.94 -1.69 13.17
C PRO A 269 -4.29 -2.07 11.73
N GLY A 270 -3.34 -2.67 11.02
CA GLY A 270 -3.53 -3.17 9.66
C GLY A 270 -2.84 -2.33 8.58
N PRO A 271 -3.14 -2.58 7.30
CA PRO A 271 -2.37 -2.03 6.20
C PRO A 271 -2.66 -0.54 5.96
N LEU A 272 -1.62 0.28 5.86
CA LEU A 272 -1.72 1.72 5.57
C LEU A 272 -2.53 2.07 4.30
N PHE A 273 -2.65 1.14 3.34
CA PHE A 273 -3.48 1.32 2.15
C PHE A 273 -4.97 1.50 2.45
N THR A 274 -5.44 1.15 3.64
CA THR A 274 -6.81 1.44 4.09
C THR A 274 -7.10 2.92 4.25
N LEU A 275 -6.06 3.77 4.25
CA LEU A 275 -6.19 5.21 4.05
C LEU A 275 -7.04 5.57 2.83
N SER A 276 -7.03 4.73 1.79
CA SER A 276 -7.88 4.91 0.59
C SER A 276 -9.38 4.95 0.92
N ALA A 277 -9.82 4.25 1.97
CA ALA A 277 -11.22 4.28 2.40
C ALA A 277 -11.60 5.65 3.03
N TYR A 278 -10.69 6.22 3.82
CA TYR A 278 -10.84 7.59 4.33
C TYR A 278 -10.81 8.60 3.19
N LEU A 279 -9.79 8.54 2.34
CA LEU A 279 -9.59 9.50 1.24
C LEU A 279 -10.75 9.44 0.24
N GLY A 280 -11.26 8.25 -0.07
CA GLY A 280 -12.41 8.09 -0.95
C GLY A 280 -13.68 8.69 -0.36
N ALA A 281 -13.93 8.49 0.93
CA ALA A 281 -15.08 9.09 1.62
C ALA A 281 -14.97 10.61 1.74
N ALA A 282 -13.77 11.13 2.03
CA ALA A 282 -13.51 12.55 2.19
C ALA A 282 -13.47 13.31 0.85
N ALA A 283 -13.12 12.64 -0.25
CA ALA A 283 -13.13 13.19 -1.61
C ALA A 283 -14.46 13.00 -2.34
N ALA A 284 -15.38 12.17 -1.83
CA ALA A 284 -16.66 11.91 -2.48
C ALA A 284 -17.50 13.20 -2.54
N PRO A 285 -18.12 13.54 -3.69
CA PRO A 285 -18.98 14.70 -3.81
C PRO A 285 -20.09 14.68 -2.74
N GLN A 286 -20.29 15.79 -2.03
CA GLN A 286 -21.37 15.92 -1.06
C GLN A 286 -22.72 15.67 -1.76
N GLY A 287 -23.38 14.56 -1.43
CA GLY A 287 -24.64 14.12 -2.06
C GLY A 287 -24.54 12.83 -2.88
N ALA A 288 -23.35 12.30 -3.12
CA ALA A 288 -23.18 10.92 -3.57
C ALA A 288 -23.24 9.98 -2.35
N ALA A 289 -24.45 9.69 -1.86
CA ALA A 289 -24.65 8.47 -1.09
C ALA A 289 -24.23 7.26 -1.94
N PRO A 290 -23.78 6.14 -1.34
CA PRO A 290 -23.62 4.89 -2.07
C PRO A 290 -24.92 4.47 -2.78
#